data_AF-A0A1W9GXS2-F1
#
_entry.id   AF-A0A1W9GXS2-F1
#
_cell.length_a   1.000
_cell.length_b   1.000
_cell.length_c   1.000
_cell.angle_alpha   90.00
_cell.angle_beta   90.00
_cell.angle_gamma   90.00
#
_symmetry.space_group_name_H-M   'P 1'
#
loop_
_entity.id
_entity.type
_entity.pdbx_description
1 polymer ?
#
loop_
_entity_poly.entity_id
_entity_poly.type
_entity_poly.pdbx_seq_one_letter_code
_entity_poly.pdbx_strand_id
1 'polypeptide(L)'
;MTELEPRARLQLLIAMAGDCAAPEADRHEAAARAAGLSGAEIDAARARRSFDARVNAAIALACAVRHGADWREAEARCAQAGFDAGARALIIGLGKLSAEQVRAMLGGITQ
;
A
#
# COMPACT_ATOMS: atom_id res chain seq x y z
N MET A 1 18.58 -2.57 7.84
CA MET A 1 17.23 -3.00 8.27
C MET A 1 16.31 -1.81 8.17
N THR A 2 15.57 -1.70 7.06
CA THR A 2 14.44 -0.77 6.92
C THR A 2 13.43 -1.39 5.96
N GLU A 3 12.86 -2.48 6.46
CA GLU A 3 11.81 -3.29 5.84
C GLU A 3 10.48 -2.53 5.83
N LEU A 4 9.57 -2.91 4.94
CA LEU A 4 8.22 -2.38 4.90
C LEU A 4 7.44 -2.97 6.09
N GLU A 5 7.33 -2.20 7.18
CA GLU A 5 6.64 -2.63 8.40
C GLU A 5 5.22 -3.15 8.10
N PRO A 6 4.70 -4.13 8.87
CA PRO A 6 3.40 -4.76 8.59
C PRO A 6 2.25 -3.76 8.40
N ARG A 7 2.25 -2.68 9.18
CA ARG A 7 1.26 -1.61 9.10
C ARG A 7 1.39 -0.79 7.81
N ALA A 8 2.62 -0.40 7.44
CA ALA A 8 2.92 0.31 6.20
C ALA A 8 2.56 -0.54 4.97
N ARG A 9 2.88 -1.84 5.04
CA ARG A 9 2.50 -2.82 4.02
C ARG A 9 0.99 -2.92 3.86
N LEU A 10 0.24 -2.94 4.95
CA LEU A 10 -1.22 -3.03 4.88
C LEU A 10 -1.85 -1.76 4.30
N GLN A 11 -1.39 -0.57 4.70
CA GLN A 11 -1.83 0.69 4.09
C GLN A 11 -1.55 0.72 2.58
N LEU A 12 -0.37 0.25 2.16
CA LEU A 12 -0.01 0.16 0.75
C LEU A 12 -0.92 -0.81 -0.02
N LEU A 13 -1.21 -1.98 0.55
CA LEU A 13 -2.12 -2.96 -0.06
C LEU A 13 -3.54 -2.39 -0.20
N ILE A 14 -4.06 -1.70 0.83
CA ILE A 14 -5.37 -1.03 0.77
C ILE A 14 -5.38 0.03 -0.35
N ALA A 15 -4.33 0.86 -0.44
CA ALA A 15 -4.21 1.85 -1.51
C ALA A 15 -4.17 1.23 -2.91
N MET A 16 -3.56 0.04 -3.04
CA MET A 16 -3.42 -0.69 -4.30
C MET A 16 -4.59 -1.63 -4.62
N ALA A 17 -5.47 -1.92 -3.65
CA ALA A 17 -6.71 -2.66 -3.90
C ALA A 17 -7.73 -1.84 -4.70
N GLY A 18 -7.63 -0.50 -4.65
CA GLY A 18 -8.60 0.42 -5.25
C GLY A 18 -9.99 0.27 -4.61
N ASP A 19 -11.01 0.83 -5.28
CA ASP A 19 -12.38 0.71 -4.80
C ASP A 19 -12.83 -0.77 -4.85
N CYS A 20 -13.39 -1.26 -3.75
CA CYS A 20 -13.95 -2.61 -3.63
C CYS A 20 -15.46 -2.54 -3.46
N ALA A 21 -16.16 -3.60 -3.88
CA ALA A 21 -17.58 -3.77 -3.58
C ALA A 21 -17.79 -4.06 -2.08
N ALA A 22 -19.00 -3.74 -1.58
CA ALA A 22 -19.29 -3.67 -0.16
C ALA A 22 -19.04 -4.94 0.69
N PRO A 23 -19.11 -6.21 0.24
CA PRO A 23 -18.73 -7.29 1.15
C PRO A 23 -17.21 -7.44 1.30
N GLU A 24 -16.43 -7.06 0.29
CA GLU A 24 -14.96 -7.15 0.32
C GLU A 24 -14.35 -5.96 1.08
N ALA A 25 -14.93 -4.76 0.90
CA ALA A 25 -14.51 -3.56 1.60
C ALA A 25 -14.60 -3.72 3.13
N ASP A 26 -15.67 -4.34 3.62
CA ASP A 26 -15.89 -4.60 5.05
C ASP A 26 -14.88 -5.61 5.62
N ARG A 27 -14.55 -6.67 4.86
CA ARG A 27 -13.53 -7.66 5.26
C ARG A 27 -12.14 -7.04 5.34
N HIS A 28 -11.77 -6.24 4.35
CA HIS A 28 -10.49 -5.53 4.36
C HIS A 28 -10.41 -4.52 5.51
N GLU A 29 -11.53 -3.87 5.83
CA GLU A 29 -11.61 -2.96 6.97
C GLU A 29 -11.45 -3.69 8.31
N ALA A 30 -12.11 -4.84 8.49
CA ALA A 30 -11.94 -5.66 9.68
C ALA A 30 -10.49 -6.12 9.87
N ALA A 31 -9.82 -6.57 8.81
CA ALA A 31 -8.41 -6.97 8.84
C ALA A 31 -7.49 -5.78 9.17
N ALA A 32 -7.76 -4.61 8.59
CA ALA A 32 -7.02 -3.39 8.88
C ALA A 32 -7.16 -2.92 10.33
N ARG A 33 -8.38 -3.00 10.88
CA ARG A 33 -8.64 -2.71 12.30
C ARG A 33 -7.94 -3.72 13.22
N ALA A 34 -7.94 -5.00 12.87
CA ALA A 34 -7.22 -6.04 13.63
C ALA A 34 -5.69 -5.79 13.65
N ALA A 35 -5.14 -5.21 12.58
CA ALA A 35 -3.76 -4.75 12.51
C ALA A 35 -3.51 -3.37 13.17
N GLY A 36 -4.52 -2.82 13.86
CA GLY A 36 -4.43 -1.58 14.63
C GLY A 36 -4.58 -0.29 13.82
N LEU A 37 -4.99 -0.34 12.54
CA LEU A 37 -5.29 0.87 11.79
C LEU A 37 -6.59 1.48 12.28
N SER A 38 -6.60 2.81 12.42
CA SER A 38 -7.83 3.57 12.64
C SER A 38 -8.65 3.67 11.35
N GLY A 39 -9.96 3.94 11.47
CA GLY A 39 -10.82 4.21 10.31
C GLY A 39 -10.28 5.31 9.41
N ALA A 40 -9.77 6.40 10.00
CA ALA A 40 -9.18 7.52 9.26
C ALA A 40 -7.95 7.11 8.42
N GLU A 41 -7.13 6.19 8.93
CA GLU A 41 -5.97 5.69 8.18
C GLU A 41 -6.38 4.74 7.05
N ILE A 42 -7.45 3.96 7.26
CA ILE A 42 -8.03 3.10 6.22
C ILE A 42 -8.60 3.96 5.10
N ASP A 43 -9.34 5.01 5.43
CA ASP A 43 -9.92 5.94 4.45
C ASP A 43 -8.84 6.74 3.72
N ALA A 44 -7.79 7.18 4.42
CA ALA A 44 -6.63 7.80 3.79
C ALA A 44 -5.96 6.85 2.80
N ALA A 45 -5.73 5.59 3.20
CA ALA A 45 -5.13 4.57 2.35
C ALA A 45 -6.00 4.28 1.12
N ARG A 46 -7.32 4.14 1.26
CA ARG A 46 -8.27 4.01 0.15
C ARG A 46 -8.18 5.19 -0.82
N ALA A 47 -7.99 6.40 -0.29
CA ALA A 47 -7.74 7.61 -1.08
C ALA A 47 -6.30 7.74 -1.62
N ARG A 48 -5.51 6.66 -1.57
CA ARG A 48 -4.09 6.58 -1.98
C ARG A 48 -3.20 7.60 -1.30
N ARG A 49 -3.43 7.82 0.00
CA ARG A 49 -2.69 8.75 0.86
C ARG A 49 -2.35 8.09 2.19
N SER A 50 -1.37 8.64 2.90
CA SER A 50 -1.10 8.28 4.29
C SER A 50 -0.68 9.51 5.09
N PHE A 51 -0.98 9.52 6.39
CA PHE A 51 -0.48 10.53 7.33
C PHE A 51 1.01 10.35 7.61
N ASP A 52 1.55 9.14 7.42
CA ASP A 52 2.98 8.87 7.50
C ASP A 52 3.64 9.23 6.15
N ALA A 53 4.58 10.17 6.18
CA ALA A 53 5.27 10.65 4.99
C ALA A 53 6.08 9.54 4.28
N ARG A 54 6.62 8.57 5.02
CA ARG A 54 7.32 7.40 4.44
C ARG A 54 6.31 6.53 3.71
N VAL A 55 5.20 6.16 4.37
CA VAL A 55 4.16 5.34 3.74
C VAL A 55 3.55 6.05 2.53
N ASN A 56 3.37 7.38 2.61
CA ASN A 56 2.86 8.18 1.50
C ASN A 56 3.82 8.16 0.29
N ALA A 57 5.15 8.20 0.51
CA ALA A 57 6.13 8.02 -0.55
C ALA A 57 6.04 6.63 -1.20
N ALA A 58 5.85 5.58 -0.40
CA ALA A 58 5.66 4.21 -0.90
C ALA A 58 4.39 4.08 -1.75
N ILE A 59 3.27 4.66 -1.31
CA ILE A 59 2.02 4.69 -2.08
C ILE A 59 2.21 5.44 -3.40
N ALA A 60 2.88 6.60 -3.38
CA ALA A 60 3.16 7.37 -4.59
C ALA A 60 4.00 6.59 -5.60
N LEU A 61 5.04 5.87 -5.14
CA LEU A 61 5.85 5.00 -5.99
C LEU A 61 5.02 3.88 -6.62
N ALA A 62 4.22 3.16 -5.83
CA ALA A 62 3.38 2.08 -6.36
C ALA A 62 2.34 2.61 -7.36
N CYS A 63 1.74 3.78 -7.10
CA CYS A 63 0.83 4.44 -8.03
C CYS A 63 1.53 4.81 -9.35
N ALA A 64 2.71 5.43 -9.29
CA ALA A 64 3.46 5.83 -10.47
C ALA A 64 3.81 4.62 -11.35
N VAL A 65 4.23 3.52 -10.73
CA VAL A 65 4.48 2.24 -11.42
C VAL A 65 3.22 1.71 -12.08
N ARG A 66 2.09 1.67 -11.36
CA ARG A 66 0.81 1.17 -11.88
C ARG A 66 0.30 1.95 -13.09
N HIS A 67 0.47 3.26 -13.08
CA HIS A 67 0.02 4.15 -14.14
C HIS A 67 1.04 4.28 -15.29
N GLY A 68 2.18 3.58 -15.23
CA GLY A 68 3.23 3.64 -16.25
C GLY A 68 3.92 5.01 -16.35
N ALA A 69 3.84 5.82 -15.28
CA ALA A 69 4.52 7.11 -15.21
C ALA A 69 6.02 6.94 -14.93
N ASP A 70 6.82 7.99 -15.15
CA ASP A 70 8.21 8.00 -14.67
C ASP A 70 8.22 7.97 -13.13
N TRP A 71 8.66 6.85 -12.57
CA TRP A 71 8.65 6.57 -11.15
C TRP A 71 10.02 6.76 -10.49
N ARG A 72 11.05 7.22 -11.22
CA ARG A 72 12.41 7.42 -10.67
C ARG A 72 12.43 8.42 -9.53
N GLU A 73 11.68 9.51 -9.65
CA GLU A 73 11.59 10.51 -8.59
C GLU A 73 10.89 9.94 -7.35
N ALA A 74 9.82 9.17 -7.56
CA ALA A 74 9.11 8.50 -6.47
C ALA A 74 10.00 7.46 -5.77
N GLU A 75 10.84 6.74 -6.52
CA GLU A 75 11.83 5.81 -5.96
C GLU A 75 12.88 6.54 -5.12
N ALA A 76 13.41 7.66 -5.63
CA ALA A 76 14.36 8.49 -4.88
C ALA A 76 13.76 9.00 -3.57
N ARG A 77 12.49 9.42 -3.58
CA ARG A 77 11.76 9.81 -2.36
C ARG A 77 11.61 8.65 -1.38
N CYS A 78 11.36 7.43 -1.85
CA CYS A 78 11.35 6.25 -0.99
C CYS A 78 12.73 5.97 -0.37
N ALA A 79 13.81 6.15 -1.13
CA ALA A 79 15.17 6.01 -0.60
C ALA A 79 15.48 7.06 0.48
N GLN A 80 15.09 8.32 0.25
CA GLN A 80 15.22 9.41 1.23
C GLN A 80 14.37 9.20 2.49
N ALA A 81 13.18 8.61 2.33
CA ALA A 81 12.31 8.17 3.42
C ALA A 81 12.87 6.96 4.18
N GLY A 82 14.03 6.44 3.79
CA GLY A 82 14.72 5.35 4.46
C GLY A 82 14.21 3.97 4.08
N PHE A 83 13.51 3.75 2.97
CA PHE A 83 13.27 2.39 2.48
C PHE A 83 14.52 1.85 1.83
N ASP A 84 14.95 0.64 2.21
CA ASP A 84 16.07 -0.01 1.56
C ASP A 84 15.71 -0.52 0.15
N ALA A 85 16.70 -1.02 -0.59
CA ALA A 85 16.50 -1.51 -1.96
C ALA A 85 15.48 -2.67 -2.03
N GLY A 86 15.43 -3.53 -1.01
CA GLY A 86 14.47 -4.64 -0.95
C GLY A 86 13.05 -4.13 -0.76
N ALA A 87 12.83 -3.22 0.18
CA ALA A 87 11.54 -2.59 0.40
C ALA A 87 11.05 -1.83 -0.85
N ARG A 88 11.93 -1.09 -1.53
CA ARG A 88 11.58 -0.40 -2.78
C ARG A 88 11.22 -1.38 -3.91
N ALA A 89 11.98 -2.47 -4.07
CA ALA A 89 11.68 -3.50 -5.05
C ALA A 89 10.30 -4.15 -4.80
N LEU A 90 9.93 -4.38 -3.53
CA LEU A 90 8.60 -4.87 -3.16
C LEU A 90 7.50 -3.86 -3.50
N ILE A 91 7.69 -2.58 -3.20
CA ILE A 91 6.73 -1.51 -3.54
C ILE A 91 6.51 -1.44 -5.06
N ILE A 92 7.59 -1.49 -5.84
CA ILE A 92 7.53 -1.53 -7.31
C ILE A 92 6.81 -2.79 -7.78
N GLY A 93 7.09 -3.95 -7.18
CA GLY A 93 6.40 -5.20 -7.45
C GLY A 93 4.88 -5.09 -7.25
N LEU A 94 4.46 -4.52 -6.13
CA LEU A 94 3.03 -4.28 -5.84
C LEU A 94 2.38 -3.32 -6.82
N GLY A 95 3.10 -2.28 -7.27
CA GLY A 95 2.61 -1.35 -8.29
C GLY A 95 2.33 -2.03 -9.64
N LYS A 96 3.04 -3.12 -9.97
CA LYS A 96 2.83 -3.90 -11.20
C LYS A 96 1.65 -4.88 -11.12
N LEU A 97 1.16 -5.18 -9.92
CA LEU A 97 0.04 -6.09 -9.74
C LEU A 97 -1.28 -5.40 -10.11
N SER A 98 -2.22 -6.18 -10.64
CA SER A 98 -3.59 -5.73 -10.85
C SER A 98 -4.29 -5.50 -9.50
N ALA A 99 -5.32 -4.67 -9.49
CA ALA A 99 -6.14 -4.45 -8.28
C ALA A 99 -6.74 -5.77 -7.75
N GLU A 100 -7.14 -6.67 -8.65
CA GLU A 100 -7.66 -8.00 -8.32
C GLU A 100 -6.61 -8.87 -7.61
N GLN A 101 -5.36 -8.90 -8.12
CA GLN A 101 -4.27 -9.63 -7.47
C GLN A 101 -3.96 -9.09 -6.07
N VAL A 102 -4.00 -7.77 -5.90
CA VAL A 102 -3.81 -7.13 -4.59
C VAL A 102 -4.95 -7.46 -3.63
N ARG A 103 -6.20 -7.48 -4.10
CA ARG A 103 -7.37 -7.90 -3.31
C ARG A 103 -7.27 -9.37 -2.89
N ALA A 104 -6.82 -10.26 -3.77
CA ALA A 104 -6.59 -11.65 -3.44
C ALA A 104 -5.55 -11.80 -2.30
N MET A 105 -4.50 -10.97 -2.30
CA MET A 105 -3.53 -10.93 -1.20
C MET A 105 -4.13 -10.44 0.11
N LEU A 106 -5.05 -9.47 0.09
CA LEU A 106 -5.76 -9.00 1.28
C LEU A 106 -6.72 -10.07 1.83
N GLY A 107 -7.43 -10.79 0.96
CA GLY A 107 -8.31 -11.89 1.36
C GLY A 107 -7.57 -13.10 1.95
N GLY A 108 -6.30 -13.31 1.59
CA GLY A 108 -5.45 -14.35 2.16
C GLY A 108 -4.95 -14.04 3.59
N ILE A 109 -5.02 -12.78 4.03
CA ILE A 109 -4.64 -12.37 5.40
C ILE A 109 -5.77 -12.69 6.41
N THR A 110 -6.98 -12.97 5.93
CA THR A 110 -8.18 -13.21 6.75
C THR A 110 -8.51 -14.69 7.01
N GLN A 111 -7.65 -15.64 6.66
CA GLN A 111 -7.83 -17.08 6.99
C GLN A 111 -6.94 -17.53 8.14
#